data_AF-A0A831LLQ8-F1
#
_entry.id   AF-A0A831LLQ8-F1
#
_cell.length_a   1.000
_cell.length_b   1.000
_cell.length_c   1.000
_cell.angle_alpha   90.00
_cell.angle_beta   90.00
_cell.angle_gamma   90.00
#
_symmetry.space_group_name_H-M   'P 1'
#
loop_
_entity.id
_entity.type
_entity.pdbx_description
1 polymer ?
#
loop_
_entity_poly.entity_id
_entity_poly.type
_entity_poly.pdbx_seq_one_letter_code
_entity_poly.pdbx_strand_id
1 'polypeptide(L)'
;NAFFTATTMIGFIAGAGIVVRNSIILVDFIELRLKEGMPLDEAVIDAGAVRFRPMMLTAAAVVVGSSVILFDPIFQGLAIALMAGEIASLLLSRVTVPVVYYVVRRRMAA
;
A
#
# COMPACT_ATOMS: atom_id res chain seq x y z
N ASN A 1 -23.37 -4.99 13.37
CA ASN A 1 -22.33 -4.74 14.38
C ASN A 1 -21.18 -5.71 14.20
N ALA A 2 -20.10 -5.27 13.54
CA ALA A 2 -18.84 -6.03 13.54
C ALA A 2 -18.15 -5.78 14.89
N PHE A 3 -17.96 -6.82 15.69
CA PHE A 3 -17.24 -6.72 16.96
C PHE A 3 -15.73 -6.76 16.70
N PHE A 4 -14.97 -5.94 17.43
CA PHE A 4 -13.51 -5.99 17.38
C PHE A 4 -13.03 -7.23 18.16
N THR A 5 -12.84 -8.33 17.42
CA THR A 5 -12.46 -9.65 17.95
C THR A 5 -10.96 -9.91 17.80
N ALA A 6 -10.45 -10.97 18.43
CA ALA A 6 -9.07 -11.43 18.23
C ALA A 6 -8.74 -11.66 16.73
N THR A 7 -9.70 -12.14 15.94
CA THR A 7 -9.56 -12.30 14.48
C THR A 7 -9.40 -10.96 13.76
N THR A 8 -10.07 -9.91 14.24
CA THR A 8 -9.92 -8.54 13.71
C THR A 8 -8.53 -7.98 13.97
N MET A 9 -7.94 -8.24 15.16
CA MET A 9 -6.57 -7.82 15.48
C MET A 9 -5.54 -8.47 14.56
N ILE A 10 -5.70 -9.78 14.28
CA ILE A 10 -4.84 -10.49 13.34
C ILE A 10 -4.92 -9.85 11.95
N GLY A 11 -6.13 -9.49 11.50
CA GLY A 11 -6.33 -8.80 10.22
C GLY A 11 -5.65 -7.46 10.14
N PHE A 12 -5.68 -6.70 11.23
CA PHE A 12 -5.01 -5.40 11.30
C PHE A 12 -3.48 -5.54 11.21
N ILE A 13 -2.90 -6.51 11.94
CA ILE A 13 -1.45 -6.78 11.90
C ILE A 13 -1.03 -7.24 10.50
N ALA A 14 -1.79 -8.15 9.89
CA ALA A 14 -1.55 -8.62 8.53
C ALA A 14 -1.61 -7.46 7.52
N GLY A 15 -2.65 -6.63 7.58
CA GLY A 15 -2.79 -5.45 6.72
C GLY A 15 -1.64 -4.45 6.90
N ALA A 16 -1.21 -4.19 8.13
CA ALA A 16 -0.05 -3.33 8.41
C ALA A 16 1.23 -3.88 7.78
N GLY A 17 1.45 -5.19 7.84
CA GLY A 17 2.59 -5.84 7.19
C GLY A 17 2.61 -5.64 5.67
N ILE A 18 1.45 -5.73 5.01
CA ILE A 18 1.37 -5.52 3.57
C ILE A 18 1.62 -4.04 3.21
N VAL A 19 1.10 -3.10 4.00
CA VAL A 19 1.39 -1.66 3.83
C VAL A 19 2.89 -1.37 3.91
N VAL A 20 3.56 -1.90 4.94
CA VAL A 20 5.01 -1.73 5.12
C VAL A 20 5.77 -2.34 3.95
N ARG A 21 5.42 -3.56 3.53
CA ARG A 21 6.03 -4.23 2.38
C ARG A 21 5.88 -3.41 1.09
N ASN A 22 4.67 -2.94 0.80
CA ASN A 22 4.40 -2.12 -0.38
C ASN A 22 5.20 -0.80 -0.36
N SER A 23 5.41 -0.21 0.81
CA SER A 23 6.17 1.05 0.97
C SER A 23 7.67 0.85 0.82
N ILE A 24 8.25 -0.19 1.44
CA ILE A 24 9.68 -0.54 1.31
C ILE A 24 10.04 -0.77 -0.16
N ILE A 25 9.22 -1.58 -0.83
CA ILE A 25 9.41 -1.96 -2.23
C ILE A 25 9.44 -0.74 -3.16
N LEU A 26 8.61 0.27 -2.89
CA LEU A 26 8.58 1.51 -3.65
C LEU A 26 9.84 2.34 -3.42
N VAL A 27 10.26 2.50 -2.16
CA VAL A 27 11.47 3.26 -1.79
C VAL A 27 12.72 2.62 -2.39
N ASP A 28 12.88 1.30 -2.27
CA ASP A 28 13.99 0.56 -2.86
C ASP A 28 14.09 0.77 -4.37
N PHE A 29 12.95 0.84 -5.07
CA PHE A 29 12.94 1.06 -6.51
C PHE A 29 13.38 2.48 -6.88
N ILE A 30 12.95 3.47 -6.12
CA ILE A 30 13.39 4.87 -6.31
C ILE A 30 14.90 4.96 -6.08
N GLU A 31 15.42 4.35 -5.02
CA GLU A 31 16.85 4.35 -4.73
C GLU A 31 17.67 3.64 -5.83
N LEU A 32 17.15 2.52 -6.36
CA LEU A 32 17.76 1.82 -7.48
C LEU A 32 17.84 2.70 -8.74
N ARG A 33 16.74 3.36 -9.12
CA ARG A 33 16.71 4.27 -10.27
C ARG A 33 17.62 5.49 -10.11
N LEU A 34 17.74 6.01 -8.89
CA LEU A 34 18.70 7.07 -8.59
C LEU A 34 20.15 6.61 -8.75
N LYS A 35 20.48 5.38 -8.33
CA LYS A 35 21.81 4.79 -8.54
C LYS A 35 22.14 4.57 -10.02
N GLU A 36 21.12 4.37 -10.86
CA GLU A 36 21.25 4.29 -12.32
C GLU A 36 21.46 5.67 -12.98
N GLY A 37 21.53 6.76 -12.20
CA GLY A 37 21.76 8.12 -12.70
C GLY A 37 20.50 8.81 -13.22
N MET A 38 19.33 8.21 -13.03
CA MET A 38 18.05 8.80 -13.43
C MET A 38 17.72 9.98 -12.52
N PRO A 39 17.25 11.11 -13.05
CA PRO A 39 16.89 12.24 -12.22
C PRO A 39 15.66 11.87 -11.37
N LEU A 40 15.65 12.37 -10.12
CA LEU A 40 14.68 11.99 -9.08
C LEU A 40 13.23 12.17 -9.55
N ASP A 41 12.99 13.16 -10.43
CA ASP A 41 11.70 13.47 -10.98
C ASP A 41 11.13 12.35 -11.85
N GLU A 42 11.94 11.79 -12.72
CA GLU A 42 11.60 10.65 -13.58
C GLU A 42 11.56 9.35 -12.79
N ALA A 43 12.53 9.14 -11.89
CA ALA A 43 12.64 7.94 -11.07
C ALA A 43 11.38 7.69 -10.22
N VAL A 44 10.79 8.74 -9.64
CA VAL A 44 9.56 8.62 -8.82
C VAL A 44 8.32 8.34 -9.68
N ILE A 45 8.24 8.93 -10.88
CA ILE A 45 7.13 8.69 -11.81
C ILE A 45 7.20 7.26 -12.35
N ASP A 46 8.38 6.80 -12.78
CA ASP A 46 8.62 5.44 -13.26
C ASP A 46 8.37 4.42 -12.14
N ALA A 47 8.89 4.66 -10.93
CA ALA A 47 8.65 3.82 -9.76
C ALA A 47 7.17 3.69 -9.44
N GLY A 48 6.44 4.81 -9.43
CA GLY A 48 5.00 4.82 -9.18
C GLY A 48 4.22 4.05 -10.25
N ALA A 49 4.54 4.25 -11.53
CA ALA A 49 3.85 3.62 -12.65
C ALA A 49 4.10 2.11 -12.72
N VAL A 50 5.35 1.67 -12.56
CA VAL A 50 5.75 0.26 -12.65
C VAL A 50 5.21 -0.54 -11.46
N ARG A 51 5.19 0.05 -10.26
CA ARG A 51 4.71 -0.61 -9.03
C ARG A 51 3.19 -0.66 -8.93
N PHE A 52 2.47 0.24 -9.60
CA PHE A 52 1.01 0.32 -9.52
C PHE A 52 0.32 -1.00 -9.92
N ARG A 53 0.80 -1.66 -10.99
CA ARG A 53 0.24 -2.96 -11.44
C ARG A 53 0.36 -4.07 -10.38
N PRO A 54 1.56 -4.37 -9.84
CA PRO A 54 1.72 -5.30 -8.72
C PRO A 54 0.87 -4.96 -7.50
N MET A 55 0.80 -3.68 -7.11
CA MET A 55 0.02 -3.27 -5.93
C MET A 55 -1.48 -3.45 -6.12
N MET A 56 -1.99 -3.14 -7.32
CA MET A 56 -3.38 -3.44 -7.67
C MET A 56 -3.69 -4.93 -7.62
N LEU A 57 -2.77 -5.79 -8.09
CA LEU A 57 -2.95 -7.24 -8.04
C LEU A 57 -3.03 -7.75 -6.59
N THR A 58 -2.19 -7.24 -5.69
CA THR A 58 -2.24 -7.56 -4.26
C THR A 58 -3.59 -7.17 -3.66
N ALA A 59 -4.04 -5.95 -3.91
CA ALA A 59 -5.32 -5.49 -3.37
C ALA A 59 -6.51 -6.25 -3.95
N ALA A 60 -6.49 -6.57 -5.23
CA ALA A 60 -7.50 -7.43 -5.84
C ALA A 60 -7.52 -8.82 -5.19
N ALA A 61 -6.36 -9.43 -4.95
CA ALA A 61 -6.26 -10.72 -4.27
C ALA A 61 -6.80 -10.66 -2.83
N VAL A 62 -6.48 -9.60 -2.08
CA VAL A 62 -6.99 -9.42 -0.71
C VAL A 62 -8.50 -9.20 -0.70
N VAL A 63 -9.04 -8.39 -1.61
CA VAL A 63 -10.49 -8.16 -1.71
C VAL A 63 -11.23 -9.45 -2.08
N VAL A 64 -10.74 -10.19 -3.08
CA VAL A 64 -11.34 -11.48 -3.48
C VAL A 64 -11.25 -12.49 -2.33
N GLY A 65 -10.09 -12.63 -1.69
CA GLY A 65 -9.92 -13.54 -0.56
C GLY A 65 -10.81 -13.16 0.63
N SER A 66 -10.87 -11.87 0.96
CA SER A 66 -11.71 -11.35 2.05
C SER A 66 -13.21 -11.48 1.76
N SER A 67 -13.61 -11.43 0.49
CA SER A 67 -15.01 -11.59 0.08
C SER A 67 -15.56 -12.99 0.41
N VAL A 68 -14.73 -14.02 0.35
CA VAL A 68 -15.10 -15.40 0.73
C VAL A 68 -15.18 -15.54 2.25
N ILE A 69 -14.33 -14.82 2.98
CA ILE A 69 -14.27 -14.86 4.45
C ILE A 69 -15.47 -14.12 5.08
N LEU A 70 -16.08 -13.17 4.37
CA LEU A 70 -17.26 -12.41 4.84
C LEU A 70 -18.47 -13.30 5.15
N PHE A 71 -18.57 -14.48 4.55
CA PHE A 71 -19.67 -15.41 4.79
C PHE A 71 -19.60 -16.08 6.17
N ASP A 72 -18.45 -16.04 6.85
CA ASP A 72 -18.27 -16.59 8.19
C ASP A 72 -18.37 -15.51 9.29
N PRO A 73 -19.35 -15.59 10.21
CA PRO A 73 -19.55 -14.60 11.28
C PRO A 73 -18.35 -14.42 12.23
N ILE A 74 -17.50 -15.45 12.37
CA ILE A 74 -16.33 -15.45 13.25
C ILE A 74 -15.16 -14.65 12.64
N PHE A 75 -15.01 -14.69 11.31
CA PHE A 75 -13.91 -14.06 10.58
C PHE A 75 -14.34 -12.79 9.83
N GLN A 76 -15.62 -12.40 9.94
CA GLN A 76 -16.14 -11.19 9.33
C GLN A 76 -15.31 -9.94 9.69
N GLY A 77 -14.87 -9.81 10.96
CA GLY A 77 -14.02 -8.70 11.39
C GLY A 77 -12.60 -8.72 10.80
N LEU A 78 -12.03 -9.92 10.58
CA LEU A 78 -10.74 -10.10 9.87
C LEU A 78 -10.83 -9.62 8.42
N ALA A 79 -11.89 -10.02 7.71
CA ALA A 79 -12.12 -9.63 6.31
C ALA A 79 -12.24 -8.10 6.17
N ILE A 80 -13.00 -7.46 7.07
CA ILE A 80 -13.17 -5.99 7.05
C ILE A 80 -11.84 -5.29 7.33
N ALA A 81 -11.06 -5.77 8.30
CA ALA A 81 -9.75 -5.19 8.62
C ALA A 81 -8.76 -5.28 7.45
N LEU A 82 -8.72 -6.43 6.77
CA LEU A 82 -7.86 -6.63 5.59
C LEU A 82 -8.28 -5.74 4.42
N MET A 83 -9.58 -5.68 4.11
CA MET A 83 -10.09 -4.81 3.04
C MET A 83 -9.82 -3.33 3.33
N ALA A 84 -10.09 -2.86 4.55
CA ALA A 84 -9.83 -1.48 4.95
C ALA A 84 -8.33 -1.17 4.95
N GLY A 85 -7.50 -2.10 5.45
CA GLY A 85 -6.05 -1.98 5.46
C GLY A 85 -5.44 -1.87 4.07
N GLU A 86 -5.94 -2.65 3.11
CA GLU A 86 -5.45 -2.57 1.73
C GLU A 86 -5.92 -1.33 0.99
N ILE A 87 -7.19 -0.95 1.15
CA ILE A 87 -7.68 0.30 0.54
C ILE A 87 -6.87 1.49 1.09
N ALA A 88 -6.60 1.49 2.40
CA ALA A 88 -5.72 2.48 3.01
C ALA A 88 -4.29 2.40 2.42
N SER A 89 -3.71 1.20 2.26
CA SER A 89 -2.38 1.02 1.64
C SER A 89 -2.30 1.61 0.23
N LEU A 90 -3.29 1.33 -0.60
CA LEU A 90 -3.36 1.77 -1.98
C LEU A 90 -3.54 3.29 -2.08
N LEU A 91 -4.38 3.86 -1.21
CA LEU A 91 -4.56 5.31 -1.11
C LEU A 91 -3.29 5.99 -0.59
N LEU A 92 -2.72 5.49 0.51
CA LEU A 92 -1.48 6.02 1.09
C LEU A 92 -0.34 5.95 0.10
N SER A 93 -0.14 4.83 -0.60
CA SER A 93 0.86 4.72 -1.66
C SER A 93 0.66 5.77 -2.75
N ARG A 94 -0.57 5.90 -3.25
CA ARG A 94 -0.89 6.80 -4.35
C ARG A 94 -0.87 8.28 -3.96
N VAL A 95 -1.06 8.61 -2.68
CA VAL A 95 -0.93 9.97 -2.12
C VAL A 95 0.53 10.26 -1.72
N THR A 96 1.25 9.29 -1.18
CA THR A 96 2.65 9.44 -0.74
C THR A 96 3.56 9.75 -1.92
N VAL A 97 3.37 9.08 -3.07
CA VAL A 97 4.15 9.35 -4.29
C VAL A 97 4.10 10.84 -4.69
N PRO A 98 2.94 11.47 -4.95
CA PRO A 98 2.86 12.89 -5.30
C PRO A 98 3.20 13.83 -4.14
N VAL A 99 2.91 13.47 -2.89
CA VAL A 99 3.18 14.33 -1.72
C VAL A 99 4.66 14.40 -1.39
N VAL A 100 5.36 13.26 -1.34
CA VAL A 100 6.82 13.24 -1.15
C VAL A 100 7.51 13.99 -2.27
N TYR A 101 7.02 13.82 -3.50
CA TYR A 101 7.52 14.54 -4.66
C TYR A 101 7.32 16.06 -4.56
N TYR A 102 6.14 16.53 -4.16
CA TYR A 102 5.87 17.95 -3.98
C TYR A 102 6.73 18.55 -2.85
N VAL A 103 6.89 17.84 -1.73
CA VAL A 103 7.70 18.30 -0.59
C VAL A 103 9.19 18.35 -0.93
N VAL A 104 9.71 17.35 -1.64
CA VAL A 104 11.11 17.32 -2.06
C VAL A 104 11.39 18.40 -3.12
N ARG A 105 10.49 18.59 -4.10
CA ARG A 105 10.64 19.63 -5.12
C ARG A 105 10.52 21.05 -4.53
N ARG A 106 9.66 21.25 -3.53
CA ARG A 106 9.55 22.54 -2.82
C ARG A 106 10.77 22.86 -1.96
N ARG A 107 11.52 21.84 -1.50
CA ARG A 107 12.80 22.00 -0.78
C ARG A 107 14.01 22.19 -1.69
N MET A 108 13.96 21.80 -2.97
CA MET A 108 15.01 22.12 -3.94
C MET A 108 14.82 23.48 -4.62
N ALA A 109 13.61 24.03 -4.60
CA ALA A 109 13.28 25.35 -5.16
C ALA A 109 13.41 26.51 -4.14
N ALA A 110 13.88 26.24 -2.93
CA ALA A 110 14.15 27.21 -1.86
C ALA A 110 15.60 27.07 -1.40
#